data_AF-A0A383C6H7-F1
#
_entry.id   AF-A0A383C6H7-F1
#
_cell.length_a   1.000
_cell.length_b   1.000
_cell.length_c   1.000
_cell.angle_alpha   90.00
_cell.angle_beta   90.00
_cell.angle_gamma   90.00
#
_symmetry.space_group_name_H-M   'P 1'
#
loop_
_entity.id
_entity.type
_entity.pdbx_description
1 polymer ?
#
loop_
_entity_poly.entity_id
_entity_poly.type
_entity_poly.pdbx_seq_one_letter_code
_entity_poly.pdbx_strand_id
1 'polypeptide(L)'
;MILNQNADYKEEAKLLNNGFKSVAGVDEVGRGTVAGPLVVGIAVLPNNPSGNWLTSIKDSKLLSSKKRVSALETLYNKKSLMATGSSSPNEIDKFGIVKATSLATNRAISAL
;
A
#
# COMPACT_ATOMS: atom_id res chain seq x y z
N MET A 1 -18.84 -3.68 -11.04
CA MET A 1 -19.47 -3.04 -9.87
C MET A 1 -18.37 -2.38 -9.06
N ILE A 2 -18.01 -1.13 -9.38
CA ILE A 2 -17.01 -0.39 -8.60
C ILE A 2 -17.76 0.12 -7.38
N LEU A 3 -17.51 -0.49 -6.23
CA LEU A 3 -18.06 -0.03 -4.96
C LEU A 3 -17.53 1.38 -4.73
N ASN A 4 -18.43 2.36 -4.81
CA ASN A 4 -18.18 3.75 -4.47
C ASN A 4 -18.11 3.88 -2.94
N GLN A 5 -17.23 3.10 -2.29
CA GLN A 5 -16.93 3.27 -0.88
C GLN A 5 -15.89 4.37 -0.77
N ASN A 6 -16.26 5.44 -0.07
CA ASN A 6 -15.29 6.44 0.33
C ASN A 6 -14.24 5.76 1.22
N ALA A 7 -12.96 5.91 0.89
CA ALA A 7 -11.88 5.49 1.78
C ALA A 7 -12.13 6.08 3.18
N ASP A 8 -12.29 5.21 4.18
CA ASP A 8 -12.46 5.54 5.58
C ASP A 8 -11.49 4.69 6.43
N TYR A 9 -11.28 5.09 7.69
CA TYR A 9 -10.32 4.45 8.60
C TYR A 9 -11.00 3.44 9.55
N LYS A 10 -12.20 2.95 9.19
CA LYS A 10 -13.02 2.18 10.14
C LYS A 10 -12.46 0.81 10.43
N GLU A 11 -11.95 0.12 9.40
CA GLU A 11 -11.40 -1.23 9.57
C GLU A 11 -10.09 -1.20 10.36
N GLU A 12 -9.21 -0.22 10.08
CA GLU A 12 -8.00 0.00 10.85
C GLU A 12 -8.32 0.35 12.31
N ALA A 13 -9.27 1.26 12.54
CA ALA A 13 -9.69 1.61 13.89
C ALA A 13 -10.26 0.40 14.65
N LYS A 14 -11.05 -0.45 13.99
CA LYS A 14 -11.59 -1.67 14.58
C LYS A 14 -10.49 -2.65 14.99
N LEU A 15 -9.49 -2.86 14.13
CA LEU A 15 -8.34 -3.71 14.45
C LEU A 15 -7.51 -3.14 15.60
N LEU A 16 -7.23 -1.83 15.60
CA LEU A 16 -6.53 -1.19 16.71
C LEU A 16 -7.29 -1.32 18.04
N ASN A 17 -8.62 -1.14 18.03
CA ASN A 17 -9.47 -1.32 19.21
C ASN A 17 -9.52 -2.77 19.70
N ASN A 18 -9.29 -3.75 18.81
CA ASN A 18 -9.16 -5.16 19.17
C ASN A 18 -7.78 -5.53 19.72
N GLY A 19 -6.91 -4.55 19.99
CA GLY A 19 -5.61 -4.75 20.64
C GLY A 19 -4.44 -4.99 19.68
N PHE A 20 -4.65 -4.90 18.36
CA PHE A 20 -3.53 -4.89 17.42
C PHE A 20 -2.74 -3.58 17.56
N LYS A 21 -1.41 -3.67 17.55
CA LYS A 21 -0.53 -2.50 17.79
C LYS A 21 -0.40 -1.58 16.58
N SER A 22 -0.56 -2.15 15.38
CA SER A 22 -0.40 -1.46 14.10
C SER A 22 -1.21 -2.19 13.04
N VAL A 23 -1.68 -1.44 12.04
CA VAL A 23 -2.39 -1.97 10.88
C VAL A 23 -1.70 -1.49 9.63
N ALA A 24 -1.31 -2.43 8.77
CA ALA A 24 -0.62 -2.14 7.52
C ALA A 24 -1.59 -2.33 6.33
N GLY A 25 -1.71 -1.30 5.50
CA GLY A 25 -2.29 -1.42 4.16
C GLY A 25 -1.23 -1.98 3.20
N VAL A 26 -1.62 -2.94 2.37
CA VAL A 26 -0.74 -3.61 1.40
C VAL A 26 -1.43 -3.59 0.04
N ASP A 27 -0.72 -3.18 -1.00
CA ASP A 27 -1.23 -3.19 -2.38
C ASP A 27 -0.10 -3.49 -3.37
N GLU A 28 -0.44 -4.08 -4.52
CA GLU A 28 0.51 -4.46 -5.56
C GLU A 28 0.27 -3.80 -6.91
N VAL A 29 1.36 -3.57 -7.64
CA VAL A 29 1.35 -3.10 -9.02
C VAL A 29 2.26 -3.97 -9.89
N GLY A 30 1.88 -4.18 -11.15
CA GLY A 30 2.65 -5.00 -12.09
C GLY A 30 2.22 -6.47 -12.16
N ARG A 31 1.12 -6.87 -11.51
CA ARG A 31 0.64 -8.27 -11.55
C ARG A 31 0.17 -8.73 -12.94
N GLY A 32 -0.40 -7.81 -13.73
CA GLY A 32 -0.97 -8.09 -15.06
C GLY A 32 -0.19 -7.45 -16.22
N THR A 33 0.99 -6.89 -15.95
CA THR A 33 1.82 -6.25 -16.99
C THR A 33 2.63 -7.27 -17.75
N VAL A 34 2.84 -7.04 -19.05
CA VAL A 34 3.63 -7.92 -19.94
C VAL A 34 5.13 -7.86 -19.64
N ALA A 35 5.61 -6.74 -19.08
CA ALA A 35 7.02 -6.54 -18.77
C ALA A 35 7.18 -5.75 -17.47
N GLY A 36 8.35 -5.90 -16.84
CA GLY A 36 8.71 -5.22 -15.61
C GLY A 36 8.46 -6.06 -14.35
N PRO A 37 8.95 -5.58 -13.19
CA PRO A 37 8.79 -6.29 -11.94
C PRO A 37 7.35 -6.17 -11.41
N LEU A 38 7.00 -7.11 -10.53
CA LEU A 38 5.91 -6.91 -9.59
C LEU A 38 6.44 -6.11 -8.40
N VAL A 39 5.72 -5.09 -7.96
CA VAL A 39 6.06 -4.29 -6.78
C VAL A 39 4.90 -4.29 -5.81
N VAL A 40 5.20 -4.48 -4.53
CA VAL A 40 4.27 -4.35 -3.41
C VAL A 40 4.66 -3.13 -2.60
N GLY A 41 3.70 -2.27 -2.32
CA GLY A 41 3.82 -1.19 -1.36
C GLY A 41 3.14 -1.56 -0.04
N ILE A 42 3.74 -1.17 1.07
CA ILE A 42 3.14 -1.29 2.40
C ILE A 42 3.15 0.07 3.08
N ALA A 43 2.06 0.41 3.77
CA ALA A 43 1.93 1.64 4.52
C ALA A 43 1.23 1.40 5.87
N VAL A 44 1.82 1.92 6.94
CA VAL A 44 1.24 1.94 8.29
C VAL A 44 0.97 3.38 8.66
N LEU A 45 -0.32 3.72 8.81
CA LEU A 45 -0.72 5.05 9.27
C LEU A 45 -0.50 5.17 10.79
N PRO A 46 -0.29 6.39 11.31
CA PRO A 46 -0.26 6.61 12.76
C PRO A 46 -1.56 6.14 13.42
N ASN A 47 -1.46 5.74 14.69
CA ASN A 47 -2.64 5.37 15.47
C ASN A 47 -3.57 6.59 15.61
N ASN A 48 -4.84 6.43 15.24
CA ASN A 48 -5.86 7.48 15.25
C ASN A 48 -5.49 8.72 14.39
N PRO A 49 -5.30 8.54 13.08
CA PRO A 49 -4.99 9.65 12.19
C PRO A 49 -6.19 10.60 12.12
N SER A 50 -5.95 11.89 12.37
CA SER A 50 -6.98 12.92 12.33
C SER A 50 -6.69 13.97 11.26
N GLY A 51 -7.76 14.52 10.68
CA GLY A 51 -7.73 15.61 9.71
C GLY A 51 -8.08 15.21 8.28
N ASN A 52 -8.33 16.23 7.45
CA ASN A 52 -8.91 16.07 6.12
C ASN A 52 -7.97 15.38 5.11
N TRP A 53 -6.69 15.23 5.43
CA TRP A 53 -5.68 14.64 4.56
C TRP A 53 -5.92 13.15 4.25
N LEU A 54 -6.66 12.43 5.09
CA LEU A 54 -7.09 11.06 4.78
C LEU A 54 -7.96 11.00 3.52
N THR A 55 -8.75 12.04 3.27
CA THR A 55 -9.60 12.11 2.07
C THR A 55 -8.82 12.42 0.80
N SER A 56 -7.59 12.96 0.92
CA SER A 56 -6.72 13.27 -0.22
C SER A 56 -5.87 12.09 -0.69
N ILE A 57 -5.83 10.97 0.06
CA ILE A 57 -5.08 9.74 -0.28
C ILE A 57 -6.02 8.70 -0.92
N LYS A 58 -6.96 9.14 -1.77
CA LYS A 58 -7.88 8.25 -2.48
C LYS A 58 -7.23 7.59 -3.70
N ASP A 59 -7.87 6.52 -4.18
CA ASP A 59 -7.45 5.59 -5.25
C ASP A 59 -6.50 6.22 -6.27
N SER A 60 -5.28 5.69 -6.32
CA SER A 60 -4.16 6.14 -7.17
C SER A 60 -4.52 6.17 -8.66
N LYS A 61 -5.56 5.44 -9.07
CA LYS A 61 -6.10 5.40 -10.44
C LYS A 61 -6.83 6.67 -10.85
N LEU A 62 -7.23 7.53 -9.91
CA LEU A 62 -7.86 8.83 -10.16
C LEU A 62 -6.90 10.01 -9.91
N LEU A 63 -5.65 9.74 -9.54
CA LEU A 63 -4.65 10.75 -9.21
C LEU A 63 -3.65 10.93 -10.35
N SER A 64 -3.46 12.17 -10.80
CA SER A 64 -2.34 12.52 -11.66
C SER A 64 -1.01 12.22 -10.96
N SER A 65 0.07 12.05 -11.73
CA SER A 65 1.41 11.79 -11.16
C SER A 65 1.79 12.82 -10.08
N LYS A 66 1.47 14.10 -10.31
CA LYS A 66 1.70 15.19 -9.35
C LYS A 66 0.92 15.00 -8.04
N LYS A 67 -0.35 14.56 -8.12
CA LYS A 67 -1.17 14.29 -6.94
C LYS A 67 -0.66 13.07 -6.15
N ARG A 68 -0.13 12.05 -6.83
CA ARG A 68 0.50 10.89 -6.17
C ARG A 68 1.74 11.28 -5.37
N VAL A 69 2.60 12.13 -5.93
CA VAL A 69 3.78 12.65 -5.22
C VAL A 69 3.37 13.46 -3.98
N SER A 70 2.39 14.35 -4.12
CA SER A 70 1.88 15.14 -2.98
C SER A 70 1.22 14.28 -1.89
N ALA A 71 0.54 13.19 -2.27
CA ALA A 71 -0.01 12.23 -1.31
C ALA A 71 1.10 11.51 -0.53
N LEU A 72 2.18 11.09 -1.21
CA LEU A 72 3.35 10.52 -0.55
C LEU A 72 4.01 11.50 0.43
N GLU A 73 4.23 12.75 0.02
CA GLU A 73 4.76 13.81 0.90
C GLU A 73 3.87 14.00 2.13
N THR A 74 2.54 13.96 1.95
CA THR A 74 1.59 14.05 3.05
C THR A 74 1.73 12.86 4.01
N LEU A 75 1.83 11.63 3.50
CA LEU A 75 2.02 10.43 4.31
C LEU A 75 3.33 10.50 5.12
N TYR A 76 4.42 10.96 4.50
CA TYR A 76 5.70 11.19 5.17
C TYR A 76 5.58 12.25 6.28
N ASN A 77 4.99 13.41 5.97
CA ASN A 77 4.79 14.49 6.94
C ASN A 77 3.90 14.07 8.12
N LYS A 78 2.99 13.12 7.90
CA LYS A 78 2.14 12.54 8.93
C LYS A 78 2.81 11.38 9.67
N LYS A 79 4.09 11.10 9.42
CA LYS A 79 4.88 10.04 10.07
C LYS A 79 4.32 8.63 9.82
N SER A 80 3.76 8.41 8.64
CA SER A 80 3.37 7.05 8.22
C SER A 80 4.64 6.25 7.93
N LEU A 81 4.70 4.99 8.38
CA LEU A 81 5.77 4.07 7.96
C LEU A 81 5.41 3.51 6.60
N MET A 82 6.36 3.47 5.68
CA MET A 82 6.14 2.98 4.33
C MET A 82 7.36 2.24 3.85
N ALA A 83 7.15 1.16 3.11
CA ALA A 83 8.21 0.45 2.44
C ALA A 83 7.70 -0.15 1.12
N THR A 84 8.63 -0.61 0.29
CA THR A 84 8.33 -1.35 -0.92
C THR A 84 9.17 -2.61 -0.99
N GLY A 85 8.63 -3.61 -1.68
CA GLY A 85 9.35 -4.83 -2.02
C GLY A 85 8.98 -5.22 -3.44
N SER A 86 9.89 -5.88 -4.14
CA SER A 86 9.67 -6.25 -5.54
C SER A 86 10.14 -7.65 -5.84
N SER A 87 9.57 -8.22 -6.91
CA SER A 87 10.00 -9.47 -7.53
C SER A 87 10.27 -9.21 -9.01
N SER A 88 11.46 -9.60 -9.45
CA SER A 88 11.92 -9.46 -10.83
C SER A 88 11.14 -10.36 -11.80
N PRO A 89 11.13 -10.07 -13.11
CA PRO A 89 10.58 -10.98 -14.13
C PRO A 89 11.09 -12.41 -14.00
N ASN A 90 12.41 -12.59 -13.81
CA ASN A 90 13.01 -13.92 -13.62
C ASN A 90 12.47 -14.67 -12.39
N GLU A 91 12.16 -13.97 -11.30
CA GLU A 91 11.53 -14.59 -10.13
C GLU A 91 10.06 -14.93 -10.39
N ILE A 92 9.34 -14.09 -11.14
CA ILE A 92 7.96 -14.34 -11.55
C ILE A 92 7.90 -15.59 -12.44
N ASP A 93 8.77 -15.69 -13.45
CA ASP A 93 8.85 -16.84 -14.35
C ASP A 93 9.21 -18.12 -13.59
N LYS A 94 10.11 -18.02 -12.60
CA LYS A 94 10.58 -19.17 -11.81
C LYS A 94 9.55 -19.68 -10.80
N PHE A 95 8.84 -18.78 -10.13
CA PHE A 95 8.00 -19.13 -8.97
C PHE A 95 6.49 -19.00 -9.23
N GLY A 96 6.10 -18.39 -10.35
CA GLY A 96 4.73 -18.01 -10.65
C GLY A 96 4.31 -16.73 -9.90
N ILE A 97 3.28 -16.07 -10.43
CA ILE A 97 2.88 -14.74 -9.97
C ILE A 97 2.46 -14.70 -8.50
N VAL A 98 1.73 -15.71 -8.02
CA VAL A 98 1.24 -15.76 -6.62
C VAL A 98 2.41 -15.80 -5.63
N LYS A 99 3.41 -16.65 -5.89
CA LYS A 99 4.56 -16.78 -5.00
C LYS A 99 5.50 -15.58 -5.13
N ALA A 100 5.64 -15.01 -6.32
CA ALA A 100 6.36 -13.76 -6.52
C ALA A 100 5.71 -12.59 -5.78
N THR A 101 4.37 -12.50 -5.71
CA THR A 101 3.66 -11.53 -4.85
C THR A 101 4.01 -11.73 -3.39
N SER A 102 3.94 -12.96 -2.88
CA SER A 102 4.30 -13.25 -1.50
C SER A 102 5.75 -12.87 -1.17
N LEU A 103 6.70 -13.13 -2.08
CA LEU A 103 8.10 -12.71 -1.92
C LEU A 103 8.26 -11.19 -1.86
N ALA A 104 7.60 -10.46 -2.77
CA ALA A 104 7.63 -9.00 -2.79
C ALA A 104 7.01 -8.41 -1.50
N THR A 105 5.88 -8.97 -1.02
CA THR A 105 5.26 -8.58 0.25
C THR A 105 6.20 -8.79 1.43
N ASN A 106 6.85 -9.95 1.53
CA ASN A 106 7.79 -10.24 2.62
C ASN A 106 8.99 -9.28 2.61
N ARG A 107 9.49 -8.92 1.42
CA ARG A 107 10.55 -7.90 1.26
C ARG A 107 10.07 -6.53 1.75
N ALA A 108 8.85 -6.13 1.39
CA ALA A 108 8.27 -4.87 1.83
C ALA A 108 8.13 -4.82 3.36
N ILE A 109 7.63 -5.89 3.98
CA ILE A 109 7.50 -6.00 5.44
C ILE A 109 8.86 -5.93 6.13
N SER A 110 9.89 -6.58 5.56
CA SER A 110 11.25 -6.59 6.14
C SER A 110 11.97 -5.24 6.03
N ALA A 111 11.47 -4.34 5.19
CA ALA A 111 12.05 -3.02 4.93
C ALA A 111 11.30 -1.88 5.65
N LEU A 112 10.23 -2.20 6.40
CA LEU A 112 9.56 -1.28 7.33
C LEU A 112 10.36 -1.11 8.62
#